data_AF-A0A971TKV1-F1
#
_entry.id   AF-A0A971TKV1-F1
#
_cell.length_a   1.000
_cell.length_b   1.000
_cell.length_c   1.000
_cell.angle_alpha   90.00
_cell.angle_beta   90.00
_cell.angle_gamma   90.00
#
_symmetry.space_group_name_H-M   'P 1'
#
loop_
_entity.id
_entity.type
_entity.pdbx_description
1 polymer ?
#
loop_
_entity_poly.entity_id
_entity_poly.type
_entity_poly.pdbx_seq_one_letter_code
_entity_poly.pdbx_strand_id
1 'polypeptide(L)'
;MDWFKDFLRPELIWFVVGLVLLVAEFILPGLIVAFFAVGAWIVAGVCLATPISLNAQLGLFIVSSVVLLAGARRWVKGMFGGFT
;
A
#
# COMPACT_ATOMS: atom_id res chain seq x y z
N MET A 1 -14.07 2.03 -28.01
CA MET A 1 -12.70 2.14 -27.43
C MET A 1 -12.85 1.99 -25.92
N ASP A 2 -13.24 0.80 -25.46
CA ASP A 2 -13.73 0.58 -24.10
C ASP A 2 -12.69 -0.03 -23.17
N TRP A 3 -11.52 -0.42 -23.71
CA TRP A 3 -10.38 -0.95 -22.95
C TRP A 3 -9.79 0.02 -21.92
N PHE A 4 -9.96 1.34 -22.12
CA PHE A 4 -9.56 2.33 -21.12
C PHE A 4 -10.44 2.28 -19.86
N LYS A 5 -11.74 1.97 -20.00
CA LYS A 5 -12.67 1.89 -18.86
C LYS A 5 -12.32 0.72 -17.94
N ASP A 6 -11.81 -0.37 -18.52
CA ASP A 6 -11.28 -1.51 -17.77
C ASP A 6 -10.03 -1.13 -16.97
N PHE A 7 -9.15 -0.28 -17.51
CA PHE A 7 -7.98 0.27 -16.81
C PHE A 7 -8.33 1.29 -15.71
N LEU A 8 -9.45 1.97 -15.85
CA LEU A 8 -9.99 2.92 -14.86
C LEU A 8 -10.65 2.23 -13.67
N ARG A 9 -10.65 0.88 -13.61
CA ARG A 9 -11.13 0.18 -12.42
C ARG A 9 -10.21 0.49 -11.23
N PRO A 10 -10.78 0.91 -10.09
CA PRO A 10 -9.98 1.29 -8.93
C PRO A 10 -9.05 0.18 -8.44
N GLU A 11 -9.45 -1.09 -8.61
CA GLU A 11 -8.64 -2.26 -8.28
C GLU A 11 -7.30 -2.26 -9.05
N LEU A 12 -7.36 -2.01 -10.36
CA LEU A 12 -6.20 -1.95 -11.25
C LEU A 12 -5.33 -0.73 -10.95
N ILE A 13 -5.93 0.41 -10.68
CA ILE A 13 -5.20 1.63 -10.28
C ILE A 13 -4.39 1.36 -9.02
N TRP A 14 -5.02 0.83 -7.97
CA TRP A 14 -4.33 0.51 -6.72
C TRP A 14 -3.28 -0.59 -6.88
N PHE A 15 -3.53 -1.57 -7.74
CA PHE A 15 -2.55 -2.61 -8.06
C PHE A 15 -1.30 -2.04 -8.73
N VAL A 16 -1.48 -1.18 -9.74
CA VAL A 16 -0.38 -0.50 -10.45
C VAL A 16 0.35 0.46 -9.53
N VAL A 17 -0.36 1.22 -8.69
CA VAL A 17 0.25 2.09 -7.68
C VAL A 17 1.13 1.28 -6.73
N GLY A 18 0.65 0.14 -6.24
CA GLY A 18 1.44 -0.77 -5.41
C GLY A 18 2.69 -1.28 -6.13
N LEU A 19 2.56 -1.66 -7.40
CA LEU A 19 3.71 -2.10 -8.22
C LEU A 19 4.75 -0.99 -8.39
N VAL A 20 4.32 0.23 -8.70
CA VAL A 20 5.21 1.39 -8.87
C VAL A 20 5.92 1.72 -7.57
N LEU A 21 5.23 1.67 -6.42
CA LEU A 21 5.83 1.85 -5.10
C LEU A 21 6.88 0.77 -4.81
N LEU A 22 6.59 -0.49 -5.14
CA LEU A 22 7.53 -1.59 -4.96
C LEU A 22 8.78 -1.42 -5.82
N VAL A 23 8.63 -0.93 -7.06
CA VAL A 23 9.77 -0.58 -7.92
C VAL A 23 10.53 0.64 -7.39
N ALA A 24 9.83 1.64 -6.85
CA ALA A 24 10.45 2.84 -6.28
C ALA A 24 11.32 2.55 -5.05
N GLU A 25 11.03 1.48 -4.30
CA GLU A 25 11.89 0.99 -3.20
C GLU A 25 13.32 0.67 -3.66
N PHE A 26 13.53 0.23 -4.91
CA PHE A 26 14.88 -0.03 -5.43
C PHE A 26 15.70 1.26 -5.63
N ILE A 27 15.03 2.42 -5.76
CA ILE A 27 15.67 3.73 -5.91
C ILE A 27 15.99 4.31 -4.52
N LEU A 28 15.02 4.23 -3.61
CA LEU A 28 15.15 4.67 -2.22
C LEU A 28 15.10 3.45 -1.29
N PRO A 29 16.26 2.86 -0.94
CA PRO A 29 16.30 1.73 -0.03
C PRO A 29 15.91 2.21 1.38
N GLY A 30 14.68 1.93 1.78
CA GLY A 30 14.16 2.35 3.09
C GLY A 30 13.28 1.33 3.80
N LEU A 31 12.89 0.23 3.14
CA LEU A 31 11.83 -0.72 3.56
C LEU A 31 10.42 -0.09 3.65
N ILE A 32 10.37 1.23 3.85
CA ILE A 32 9.17 2.05 4.00
C ILE A 32 8.30 1.96 2.73
N VAL A 33 8.88 2.08 1.54
CA VAL A 33 8.09 2.16 0.30
C VAL A 33 7.45 0.80 -0.01
N ALA A 34 8.10 -0.32 0.32
CA ALA A 34 7.49 -1.64 0.23
C ALA A 34 6.27 -1.78 1.16
N PHE A 35 6.31 -1.21 2.37
CA PHE A 35 5.12 -1.19 3.24
C PHE A 35 3.97 -0.38 2.63
N PHE A 36 4.25 0.75 1.98
CA PHE A 36 3.23 1.49 1.23
C PHE A 36 2.68 0.69 0.04
N ALA A 37 3.54 -0.04 -0.68
CA ALA A 37 3.12 -0.92 -1.78
C ALA A 37 2.14 -2.01 -1.31
N VAL A 38 2.43 -2.64 -0.17
CA VAL A 38 1.53 -3.63 0.45
C VAL A 38 0.20 -2.98 0.85
N GLY A 39 0.22 -1.78 1.42
CA GLY A 39 -1.01 -1.02 1.72
C GLY A 39 -1.87 -0.78 0.47
N ALA A 40 -1.26 -0.37 -0.65
CA ALA A 40 -1.95 -0.18 -1.93
C ALA A 40 -2.56 -1.49 -2.45
N TRP A 41 -1.85 -2.61 -2.36
CA TRP A 41 -2.37 -3.92 -2.75
C TRP A 41 -3.51 -4.43 -1.86
N ILE A 42 -3.49 -4.12 -0.57
CA ILE A 42 -4.63 -4.40 0.33
C ILE A 42 -5.87 -3.64 -0.16
N VAL A 43 -5.75 -2.35 -0.49
CA VAL A 43 -6.88 -1.57 -1.02
C VAL A 43 -7.36 -2.12 -2.36
N ALA A 44 -6.44 -2.55 -3.25
CA ALA A 44 -6.80 -3.21 -4.50
C ALA A 44 -7.63 -4.49 -4.26
N GLY A 45 -7.19 -5.34 -3.33
CA GLY A 45 -7.91 -6.58 -2.97
C GLY A 45 -9.28 -6.32 -2.34
N VAL A 46 -9.38 -5.32 -1.46
CA VAL A 46 -10.68 -4.94 -0.85
C VAL A 46 -11.61 -4.34 -1.90
N CYS A 47 -11.09 -3.57 -2.85
CA CYS A 47 -11.86 -3.03 -3.96
C CYS A 47 -12.39 -4.12 -4.89
N LEU A 48 -11.67 -5.25 -5.01
CA LEU A 48 -12.09 -6.41 -5.78
C LEU A 48 -13.23 -7.18 -5.08
N ALA A 49 -13.20 -7.23 -3.74
CA ALA A 49 -14.22 -7.90 -2.95
C ALA A 49 -15.49 -7.04 -2.73
N THR A 50 -15.34 -5.72 -2.67
CA THR A 50 -16.43 -4.77 -2.40
C THR A 50 -16.29 -3.50 -3.23
N PRO A 51 -17.37 -3.04 -3.89
CA PRO A 51 -17.37 -1.73 -4.56
C PRO A 51 -17.44 -0.61 -3.51
N ILE A 52 -16.27 -0.21 -3.02
CA ILE A 52 -16.10 0.92 -2.10
C ILE A 52 -15.88 2.22 -2.88
N SER A 53 -16.42 3.32 -2.36
CA SER A 53 -16.20 4.67 -2.93
C SER A 53 -14.73 5.07 -2.91
N LEU A 54 -14.31 5.95 -3.83
CA LEU A 54 -12.94 6.48 -3.89
C LEU A 54 -12.48 7.07 -2.55
N ASN A 55 -13.38 7.77 -1.84
CA ASN A 55 -13.08 8.35 -0.53
C ASN A 55 -12.75 7.25 0.51
N ALA A 56 -13.50 6.14 0.50
CA ALA A 56 -13.26 5.02 1.39
C ALA A 56 -11.95 4.28 1.03
N GLN A 57 -11.63 4.15 -0.26
CA GLN A 57 -10.37 3.56 -0.73
C GLN A 57 -9.16 4.38 -0.28
N LEU A 58 -9.20 5.70 -0.44
CA LEU A 58 -8.15 6.62 0.01
C LEU A 58 -8.00 6.59 1.53
N GLY A 59 -9.12 6.58 2.26
CA GLY A 59 -9.11 6.43 3.71
C GLY A 59 -8.45 5.11 4.16
N LEU A 60 -8.83 3.99 3.52
CA LEU A 60 -8.27 2.67 3.82
C LEU A 60 -6.78 2.61 3.49
N PHE A 61 -6.34 3.22 2.39
CA PHE A 61 -4.94 3.30 2.02
C PHE A 61 -4.14 4.05 3.08
N ILE A 62 -4.56 5.27 3.44
CA ILE A 62 -3.87 6.08 4.45
C ILE A 62 -3.80 5.33 5.78
N VAL A 63 -4.91 4.75 6.24
CA VAL A 63 -4.94 3.98 7.50
C VAL A 63 -4.01 2.78 7.41
N SER A 64 -4.07 1.98 6.34
CA SER A 64 -3.23 0.80 6.16
C SER A 64 -1.74 1.18 6.15
N SER A 65 -1.35 2.17 5.36
CA SER A 65 0.03 2.63 5.27
C SER A 65 0.56 3.18 6.60
N VAL A 66 -0.24 3.98 7.32
CA VAL A 66 0.13 4.50 8.64
C VAL A 66 0.28 3.36 9.66
N VAL A 67 -0.62 2.37 9.65
CA VAL A 67 -0.53 1.20 10.52
C VAL A 67 0.72 0.38 10.21
N LEU A 68 1.00 0.10 8.93
CA LEU A 68 2.20 -0.63 8.52
C LEU A 68 3.47 0.13 8.90
N LEU A 69 3.53 1.44 8.68
CA LEU A 69 4.63 2.31 9.09
C LEU A 69 4.84 2.33 10.61
N ALA A 70 3.76 2.50 11.37
CA ALA A 70 3.81 2.52 12.83
C ALA A 70 4.26 1.16 13.38
N GLY A 71 3.79 0.07 12.78
CA GLY A 71 4.24 -1.30 13.05
C GLY A 71 5.72 -1.49 12.76
N ALA A 72 6.18 -1.10 11.56
CA ALA A 72 7.59 -1.17 11.16
C ALA A 72 8.48 -0.35 12.11
N ARG A 73 8.06 0.87 12.47
CA ARG A 73 8.82 1.72 13.40
C ARG A 73 8.92 1.11 14.80
N ARG A 74 7.88 0.43 15.28
CA ARG A 74 7.92 -0.32 16.54
C ARG A 74 8.82 -1.55 16.44
N TRP A 75 8.74 -2.29 15.34
CA TRP A 75 9.54 -3.49 15.11
C TRP A 75 11.03 -3.18 15.08
N VAL A 76 11.44 -2.15 14.33
CA VAL A 76 12.84 -1.68 14.29
C VAL A 76 13.31 -1.24 15.68
N LYS A 77 12.52 -0.46 16.43
CA LYS A 77 12.89 -0.08 17.80
C LYS A 77 13.00 -1.28 18.76
N GLY A 78 12.14 -2.29 18.60
CA GLY A 78 12.18 -3.51 19.39
C GLY A 78 13.41 -4.38 19.11
N MET A 79 13.84 -4.47 17.85
CA MET A 79 15.03 -5.23 17.46
C MET A 79 16.33 -4.66 18.03
N PHE A 80 16.46 -3.34 18.14
CA PHE A 80 17.65 -2.69 18.69
C PHE A 80 17.65 -2.58 20.23
N GLY A 81 16.55 -2.93 20.90
CA GLY A 81 16.42 -2.87 22.36
C GLY A 81 16.70 -4.18 23.11
N GLY A 82 17.13 -5.24 22.41
CA GLY A 82 17.23 -6.61 22.96
C GLY A 82 18.57 -7.02 23.60
N PHE A 83 19.48 -6.09 23.93
CA PHE A 83 20.78 -6.39 24.55
C PHE A 83 20.90 -5.91 26.01
N THR A 84 19.94 -6.27 26.85
CA THR A 84 20.12 -6.23 28.32
C THR A 84 19.49 -7.44 28.97
#